data_AF-A0A6J4K8D6-F1
#
_entry.id   AF-A0A6J4K8D6-F1
#
_cell.length_a   1.000
_cell.length_b   1.000
_cell.length_c   1.000
_cell.angle_alpha   90.00
_cell.angle_beta   90.00
_cell.angle_gamma   90.00
#
_symmetry.space_group_name_H-M   'P 1'
#
loop_
_entity.id
_entity.type
_entity.pdbx_description
1 polymer ?
#
loop_
_entity_poly.entity_id
_entity_poly.type
_entity_poly.pdbx_seq_one_letter_code
_entity_poly.pdbx_strand_id
1 'polypeptide(L)'
;MKNRGAAAGLIALAGAGAGAGALLPLLLPCLPLSAATAATTPVGDTRHRPLLGQGIWRVVKAVANGPHALDEGGGEREAVISDGRIRVLYAGGRAYEMAYRLDPSKRPGWIDLSPVGGAEEGYTYKGIYGLDRGAGGGDTLKICYTRNVAPSAARPTGFDAAASAEARRDRGRRLLVLERPRLSPAAAPPAVVPHALGPTSPAVDEALAQNRALTERLREALGRKDLGAAAGLYDRGESLSAVFPEGIEISGAAQLREAYRLLFSAVDSLRWEVAEASYTPLGGEGAVVLARGRGRLHLRFKEGAELARKYGAGAA
;
A
#
# COMPACT_ATOMS: atom_id res chain seq x y z
N MET A 1 25.51 34.82 22.54
CA MET A 1 25.35 33.36 22.36
C MET A 1 24.45 33.15 21.15
N LYS A 2 24.99 32.66 20.02
CA LYS A 2 24.22 32.44 18.78
C LYS A 2 23.69 31.00 18.79
N ASN A 3 22.38 30.84 18.92
CA ASN A 3 21.70 29.56 18.75
C ASN A 3 21.77 29.15 17.27
N ARG A 4 22.51 28.07 16.97
CA ARG A 4 22.46 27.40 15.67
C ARG A 4 21.33 26.38 15.72
N GLY A 5 20.22 26.67 15.02
CA GLY A 5 19.14 25.72 14.82
C GLY A 5 19.60 24.59 13.89
N ALA A 6 19.40 23.34 14.30
CA ALA A 6 19.61 22.18 13.46
C ALA A 6 18.47 22.09 12.43
N ALA A 7 18.81 22.00 11.14
CA ALA A 7 17.85 21.77 10.07
C ALA A 7 17.50 20.27 10.01
N ALA A 8 16.21 19.96 10.04
CA ALA A 8 15.67 18.61 9.96
C ALA A 8 15.61 18.13 8.50
N GLY A 9 16.16 16.95 8.23
CA GLY A 9 16.14 16.30 6.91
C GLY A 9 15.08 15.21 6.83
N LEU A 10 14.22 15.28 5.80
CA LEU A 10 13.25 14.25 5.44
C LEU A 10 13.95 13.13 4.65
N ILE A 11 13.96 11.90 5.15
CA ILE A 11 14.48 10.72 4.43
C ILE A 11 13.29 9.92 3.88
N ALA A 12 13.00 10.06 2.59
CA ALA A 12 12.05 9.20 1.88
C ALA A 12 12.81 8.02 1.24
N LEU A 13 12.55 6.79 1.71
CA LEU A 13 13.15 5.56 1.16
C LEU A 13 12.13 4.81 0.30
N ALA A 14 12.23 4.94 -1.02
CA ALA A 14 11.43 4.17 -1.97
C ALA A 14 12.22 2.95 -2.49
N GLY A 15 11.83 1.74 -2.05
CA GLY A 15 12.42 0.49 -2.55
C GLY A 15 11.72 -0.02 -3.82
N ALA A 16 12.46 -0.15 -4.93
CA ALA A 16 11.98 -0.76 -6.17
C ALA A 16 12.45 -2.22 -6.29
N GLY A 17 11.50 -3.16 -6.33
CA GLY A 17 11.76 -4.57 -6.62
C GLY A 17 12.11 -4.80 -8.09
N ALA A 18 13.08 -5.69 -8.36
CA ALA A 18 13.41 -6.14 -9.71
C ALA A 18 13.40 -7.68 -9.78
N GLY A 19 12.57 -8.21 -10.66
CA GLY A 19 12.69 -9.57 -11.19
C GLY A 19 13.38 -9.52 -12.54
N ALA A 20 14.43 -10.31 -12.72
CA ALA A 20 15.10 -10.54 -13.99
C ALA A 20 14.63 -11.87 -14.57
N GLY A 21 14.28 -11.86 -15.86
CA GLY A 21 14.08 -13.06 -16.66
C GLY A 21 15.40 -13.57 -17.26
N ALA A 22 15.42 -14.85 -17.59
CA ALA A 22 16.30 -15.41 -18.60
C ALA A 22 15.51 -16.46 -19.40
N LEU A 23 15.61 -16.37 -20.73
CA LEU A 23 15.00 -17.23 -21.74
C LEU A 23 16.09 -18.08 -22.39
N LEU A 24 15.65 -19.15 -23.08
CA LEU A 24 16.26 -19.92 -24.18
C LEU A 24 16.91 -21.32 -23.85
N PRO A 25 17.00 -22.25 -24.84
CA PRO A 25 16.09 -23.41 -24.99
C PRO A 25 16.83 -24.76 -25.22
N LEU A 26 16.12 -25.89 -25.29
CA LEU A 26 16.31 -27.00 -26.27
C LEU A 26 15.44 -28.23 -25.97
N LEU A 27 15.33 -29.09 -27.00
CA LEU A 27 14.25 -30.01 -27.38
C LEU A 27 14.17 -31.37 -26.66
N LEU A 28 12.91 -31.84 -26.54
CA LEU A 28 12.29 -33.18 -26.56
C LEU A 28 13.14 -34.48 -26.72
N PRO A 29 12.68 -35.61 -26.13
CA PRO A 29 11.82 -36.53 -26.91
C PRO A 29 10.59 -37.10 -26.17
N CYS A 30 9.85 -37.89 -26.94
CA CYS A 30 8.46 -38.31 -26.86
C CYS A 30 8.22 -39.64 -26.10
N LEU A 31 6.94 -39.91 -25.80
CA LEU A 31 6.24 -41.18 -25.44
C LEU A 31 5.88 -41.39 -23.94
N PRO A 32 4.80 -42.15 -23.62
CA PRO A 32 3.55 -42.41 -24.35
C PRO A 32 2.29 -41.99 -23.56
N LEU A 33 1.18 -41.94 -24.31
CA LEU A 33 -0.18 -41.65 -23.89
C LEU A 33 -0.69 -42.73 -22.91
N SER A 34 -0.96 -42.37 -21.66
CA SER A 34 -1.70 -43.18 -20.69
C SER A 34 -3.06 -42.52 -20.43
N ALA A 35 -4.13 -43.23 -20.78
CA ALA A 35 -5.49 -42.88 -20.41
C ALA A 35 -5.70 -43.20 -18.92
N ALA A 36 -6.01 -42.20 -18.11
CA ALA A 36 -6.43 -42.39 -16.73
C ALA A 36 -7.53 -41.38 -16.37
N THR A 37 -8.74 -41.94 -16.27
CA THR A 37 -9.84 -41.65 -15.34
C THR A 37 -10.04 -40.19 -14.91
N ALA A 38 -11.16 -39.61 -15.36
CA ALA A 38 -11.72 -38.38 -14.81
C ALA A 38 -12.06 -38.58 -13.32
N ALA A 39 -11.15 -38.16 -12.45
CA ALA A 39 -11.44 -37.92 -11.05
C ALA A 39 -12.14 -36.56 -10.93
N THR A 40 -13.36 -36.57 -10.38
CA THR A 40 -14.09 -35.36 -9.99
C THR A 40 -13.25 -34.59 -8.97
N THR A 41 -12.66 -33.48 -9.40
CA THR A 41 -11.95 -32.56 -8.50
C THR A 41 -12.97 -31.91 -7.56
N PRO A 42 -12.76 -31.93 -6.23
CA PRO A 42 -13.58 -31.15 -5.31
C PRO A 42 -13.40 -29.66 -5.60
N VAL A 43 -14.52 -28.97 -5.74
CA VAL A 43 -14.60 -27.51 -5.81
C VAL A 43 -14.18 -26.95 -4.45
N GLY A 44 -13.13 -26.13 -4.43
CA GLY A 44 -12.83 -25.24 -3.32
C GLY A 44 -11.44 -25.41 -2.72
N ASP A 45 -10.43 -24.84 -3.37
CA ASP A 45 -9.45 -23.96 -2.72
C ASP A 45 -8.59 -23.27 -3.79
N THR A 46 -9.14 -22.24 -4.43
CA THR A 46 -8.37 -21.37 -5.32
C THR A 46 -7.56 -20.39 -4.47
N ARG A 47 -6.30 -20.76 -4.22
CA ARG A 47 -5.21 -19.91 -3.75
C ARG A 47 -5.39 -18.47 -4.28
N HIS A 48 -5.74 -17.58 -3.38
CA HIS A 48 -6.23 -16.23 -3.65
C HIS A 48 -5.13 -15.34 -4.24
N ARG A 49 -5.01 -15.30 -5.57
CA ARG A 49 -4.49 -14.09 -6.19
C ARG A 49 -5.50 -12.98 -5.87
N PRO A 50 -5.11 -11.88 -5.20
CA PRO A 50 -6.07 -10.88 -4.75
C PRO A 50 -6.71 -10.19 -5.96
N LEU A 51 -7.95 -10.58 -6.28
CA LEU A 51 -8.66 -10.21 -7.50
C LEU A 51 -8.93 -8.71 -7.62
N LEU A 52 -9.05 -8.00 -6.49
CA LEU A 52 -9.22 -6.55 -6.47
C LEU A 52 -7.90 -5.79 -6.64
N GLY A 53 -6.74 -6.45 -6.49
CA GLY A 53 -5.41 -5.82 -6.47
C GLY A 53 -5.13 -5.09 -5.15
N GLN A 54 -4.21 -5.62 -4.33
CA GLN A 54 -3.83 -5.02 -3.05
C GLN A 54 -3.20 -3.62 -3.22
N GLY A 55 -3.18 -2.86 -2.14
CA GLY A 55 -2.49 -1.58 -2.01
C GLY A 55 -3.44 -0.42 -1.75
N ILE A 56 -2.91 0.79 -1.94
CA ILE A 56 -3.64 2.04 -1.72
C ILE A 56 -4.40 2.42 -2.98
N TRP A 57 -5.64 2.84 -2.78
CA TRP A 57 -6.56 3.29 -3.80
C TRP A 57 -7.08 4.67 -3.44
N ARG A 58 -7.14 5.58 -4.41
CA ARG A 58 -7.80 6.88 -4.23
C ARG A 58 -9.28 6.73 -4.55
N VAL A 59 -10.15 7.14 -3.64
CA VAL A 59 -11.59 7.17 -3.89
C VAL A 59 -11.90 8.44 -4.70
N VAL A 60 -12.16 8.27 -5.99
CA VAL A 60 -12.45 9.40 -6.90
C VAL A 60 -13.93 9.71 -7.04
N LYS A 61 -14.79 8.76 -6.65
CA LYS A 61 -16.24 8.98 -6.59
C LYS A 61 -16.85 8.14 -5.48
N ALA A 62 -17.68 8.77 -4.66
CA ALA A 62 -18.57 8.10 -3.73
C ALA A 62 -19.99 8.62 -3.94
N VAL A 63 -20.93 7.72 -4.20
CA VAL A 63 -22.36 8.04 -4.27
C VAL A 63 -23.07 7.24 -3.20
N ALA A 64 -23.83 7.96 -2.38
CA ALA A 64 -24.63 7.39 -1.32
C ALA A 64 -26.06 7.87 -1.44
N ASN A 65 -27.01 6.94 -1.37
CA ASN A 65 -28.43 7.27 -1.27
C ASN A 65 -28.85 7.31 0.21
N GLY A 66 -29.86 8.11 0.54
CA GLY A 66 -30.44 8.19 1.88
C GLY A 66 -29.68 9.08 2.89
N PRO A 67 -30.16 9.16 4.15
CA PRO A 67 -29.66 10.09 5.17
C PRO A 67 -28.17 9.95 5.47
N HIS A 68 -27.64 8.74 5.38
CA HIS A 68 -26.22 8.43 5.59
C HIS A 68 -25.28 8.94 4.48
N ALA A 69 -25.80 9.59 3.44
CA ALA A 69 -24.97 10.26 2.44
C ALA A 69 -24.18 11.45 3.03
N LEU A 70 -24.73 12.08 4.08
CA LEU A 70 -24.10 13.19 4.79
C LEU A 70 -22.87 12.73 5.59
N ASP A 71 -22.92 11.55 6.21
CA ASP A 71 -21.85 10.99 7.06
C ASP A 71 -20.60 10.59 6.28
N GLU A 72 -20.75 10.38 4.97
CA GLU A 72 -19.65 9.99 4.11
C GLU A 72 -18.77 11.18 3.70
N GLY A 73 -19.27 12.43 3.83
CA GLY A 73 -18.49 13.67 3.69
C GLY A 73 -17.99 13.97 2.27
N GLY A 74 -17.97 15.24 1.87
CA GLY A 74 -17.22 15.66 0.67
C GLY A 74 -15.74 15.78 1.02
N GLY A 75 -14.85 15.07 0.32
CA GLY A 75 -13.41 15.14 0.56
C GLY A 75 -12.64 14.01 -0.10
N GLU A 76 -11.33 14.21 -0.26
CA GLU A 76 -10.43 13.15 -0.71
C GLU A 76 -10.42 12.02 0.32
N ARG A 77 -10.52 10.78 -0.17
CA ARG A 77 -10.47 9.58 0.66
C ARG A 77 -9.53 8.58 0.03
N GLU A 78 -8.89 7.81 0.88
CA GLU A 78 -8.08 6.68 0.47
C GLU A 78 -8.74 5.39 0.94
N ALA A 79 -8.60 4.33 0.15
CA ALA A 79 -8.96 2.99 0.55
C ALA A 79 -7.71 2.12 0.49
N VAL A 80 -7.38 1.48 1.60
CA VAL A 80 -6.35 0.46 1.66
C VAL A 80 -7.03 -0.89 1.48
N ILE A 81 -6.69 -1.59 0.40
CA ILE A 81 -7.18 -2.95 0.14
C ILE A 81 -6.05 -3.91 0.46
N SER A 82 -6.28 -4.79 1.43
CA SER A 82 -5.29 -5.75 1.91
C SER A 82 -6.00 -6.99 2.43
N ASP A 83 -5.56 -8.19 2.04
CA ASP A 83 -5.88 -9.45 2.71
C ASP A 83 -7.36 -9.64 3.11
N GLY A 84 -8.26 -9.58 2.12
CA GLY A 84 -9.69 -9.76 2.37
C GLY A 84 -10.34 -8.59 3.13
N ARG A 85 -9.66 -7.45 3.26
CA ARG A 85 -10.16 -6.25 3.94
C ARG A 85 -10.04 -5.00 3.07
N ILE A 86 -11.00 -4.09 3.24
CA ILE A 86 -11.00 -2.74 2.69
C ILE A 86 -11.13 -1.79 3.87
N ARG A 87 -10.13 -0.92 4.04
CA ARG A 87 -10.13 0.15 5.04
C ARG A 87 -10.21 1.49 4.35
N VAL A 88 -11.33 2.19 4.51
CA VAL A 88 -11.57 3.53 3.98
C VAL A 88 -11.13 4.56 5.02
N LEU A 89 -10.21 5.42 4.64
CA LEU A 89 -9.68 6.52 5.45
C LEU A 89 -10.44 7.80 5.09
N TYR A 90 -11.04 8.44 6.09
CA TYR A 90 -11.76 9.70 5.95
C TYR A 90 -10.92 10.86 6.48
N ALA A 91 -11.24 12.08 6.01
CA ALA A 91 -10.73 13.30 6.61
C ALA A 91 -10.99 13.32 8.14
N GLY A 92 -10.04 13.86 8.90
CA GLY A 92 -10.10 13.89 10.36
C GLY A 92 -9.68 12.59 11.05
N GLY A 93 -9.02 11.67 10.35
CA GLY A 93 -8.40 10.47 10.94
C GLY A 93 -9.36 9.33 11.24
N ARG A 94 -10.65 9.46 10.90
CA ARG A 94 -11.61 8.35 11.03
C ARG A 94 -11.29 7.28 9.98
N ALA A 95 -11.44 6.02 10.35
CA ALA A 95 -11.34 4.90 9.42
C ALA A 95 -12.57 4.00 9.54
N TYR A 96 -13.01 3.45 8.43
CA TYR A 96 -14.06 2.43 8.37
C TYR A 96 -13.52 1.18 7.69
N GLU A 97 -13.62 0.03 8.36
CA GLU A 97 -13.04 -1.22 7.91
C GLU A 97 -14.11 -2.27 7.65
N MET A 98 -13.98 -2.94 6.50
CA MET A 98 -14.85 -4.03 6.07
C MET A 98 -14.01 -5.22 5.62
N ALA A 99 -14.39 -6.43 6.04
CA ALA A 99 -13.97 -7.65 5.38
C ALA A 99 -14.73 -7.81 4.05
N TYR A 100 -14.16 -8.54 3.09
CA TYR A 100 -14.81 -8.81 1.82
C TYR A 100 -14.64 -10.25 1.33
N ARG A 101 -15.65 -10.77 0.65
CA ARG A 101 -15.62 -12.03 -0.11
C ARG A 101 -16.02 -11.80 -1.55
N LEU A 102 -15.31 -12.42 -2.49
CA LEU A 102 -15.53 -12.24 -3.92
C LEU A 102 -16.03 -13.52 -4.57
N ASP A 103 -16.93 -13.37 -5.54
CA ASP A 103 -17.26 -14.41 -6.50
C ASP A 103 -17.04 -13.88 -7.94
N PRO A 104 -15.87 -14.18 -8.53
CA PRO A 104 -15.54 -13.76 -9.89
C PRO A 104 -16.24 -14.60 -10.97
N SER A 105 -17.02 -15.61 -10.62
CA SER A 105 -17.78 -16.40 -11.63
C SER A 105 -18.98 -15.63 -12.18
N LYS A 106 -19.37 -14.53 -11.51
CA LYS A 106 -20.53 -13.70 -11.86
C LYS A 106 -20.11 -12.50 -12.70
N ARG A 107 -21.07 -11.91 -13.44
CA ARG A 107 -20.87 -10.72 -14.29
C ARG A 107 -22.01 -9.72 -14.07
N PRO A 108 -21.76 -8.52 -13.52
CA PRO A 108 -20.53 -8.10 -12.83
C PRO A 108 -20.11 -9.06 -11.69
N GLY A 109 -18.85 -9.03 -11.27
CA GLY A 109 -18.38 -9.90 -10.18
C GLY A 109 -19.12 -9.60 -8.89
N TRP A 110 -19.40 -10.60 -8.07
CA TRP A 110 -20.08 -10.38 -6.78
C TRP A 110 -19.08 -10.09 -5.67
N ILE A 111 -19.46 -9.20 -4.77
CA ILE A 111 -18.71 -8.88 -3.55
C ILE A 111 -19.67 -8.84 -2.36
N ASP A 112 -19.34 -9.53 -1.29
CA ASP A 112 -19.99 -9.39 0.01
C ASP A 112 -19.05 -8.58 0.90
N LEU A 113 -19.55 -7.54 1.56
CA LEU A 113 -18.79 -6.71 2.50
C LEU A 113 -19.34 -6.89 3.92
N SER A 114 -18.47 -6.95 4.90
CA SER A 114 -18.86 -7.17 6.29
C SER A 114 -18.11 -6.19 7.20
N PRO A 115 -18.78 -5.20 7.81
CA PRO A 115 -18.14 -4.27 8.74
C PRO A 115 -17.45 -5.01 9.88
N VAL A 116 -16.22 -4.61 10.20
CA VAL A 116 -15.39 -5.29 11.21
C VAL A 116 -15.67 -4.79 12.63
N GLY A 117 -16.44 -3.71 12.78
CA GLY A 117 -16.82 -3.18 14.09
C GLY A 117 -17.86 -2.06 14.01
N GLY A 118 -18.20 -1.52 15.17
CA GLY A 118 -19.21 -0.46 15.31
C GLY A 118 -20.64 -1.01 15.28
N ALA A 119 -21.62 -0.11 15.14
CA ALA A 119 -23.05 -0.47 15.21
C ALA A 119 -23.54 -1.41 14.09
N GLU A 120 -22.70 -1.69 13.10
CA GLU A 120 -23.03 -2.50 11.92
C GLU A 120 -22.25 -3.82 11.87
N GLU A 121 -21.51 -4.14 12.93
CA GLU A 121 -20.81 -5.41 13.04
C GLU A 121 -21.78 -6.59 12.90
N GLY A 122 -21.36 -7.63 12.18
CA GLY A 122 -22.17 -8.80 11.88
C GLY A 122 -23.09 -8.66 10.66
N TYR A 123 -23.23 -7.47 10.09
CA TYR A 123 -23.97 -7.29 8.84
C TYR A 123 -23.18 -7.77 7.62
N THR A 124 -23.92 -8.22 6.61
CA THR A 124 -23.36 -8.56 5.29
C THR A 124 -24.05 -7.74 4.21
N TYR A 125 -23.28 -6.84 3.60
CA TYR A 125 -23.71 -6.00 2.49
C TYR A 125 -23.45 -6.73 1.18
N LYS A 126 -24.54 -6.98 0.45
CA LYS A 126 -24.47 -7.60 -0.87
C LYS A 126 -24.13 -6.54 -1.91
N GLY A 127 -23.12 -6.81 -2.72
CA GLY A 127 -22.66 -5.89 -3.75
C GLY A 127 -22.12 -6.55 -5.02
N ILE A 128 -21.73 -5.72 -5.96
CA ILE A 128 -21.02 -6.11 -7.18
C ILE A 128 -19.75 -5.27 -7.30
N TYR A 129 -18.78 -5.82 -8.02
CA TYR A 129 -17.53 -5.14 -8.34
C TYR A 129 -17.16 -5.29 -9.81
N GLY A 130 -16.40 -4.33 -10.30
CA GLY A 130 -15.83 -4.31 -11.64
C GLY A 130 -14.42 -3.73 -11.57
N LEU A 131 -13.43 -4.47 -12.06
CA LEU A 131 -12.06 -4.00 -12.19
C LEU A 131 -11.76 -3.77 -13.66
N ASP A 132 -11.54 -2.51 -14.01
CA ASP A 132 -11.09 -2.10 -15.34
C ASP A 132 -9.58 -1.86 -15.30
N ARG A 133 -8.84 -2.63 -16.10
CA ARG A 133 -7.39 -2.52 -16.22
C ARG A 133 -7.09 -1.75 -17.50
N GLY A 134 -6.89 -0.43 -17.37
CA GLY A 134 -6.61 0.42 -18.52
C GLY A 134 -5.27 0.07 -19.19
N ALA A 135 -5.27 -0.03 -20.52
CA ALA A 135 -4.10 -0.38 -21.33
C ALA A 135 -2.91 0.60 -21.24
N GLY A 136 -3.09 1.77 -20.60
CA GLY A 136 -2.03 2.77 -20.43
C GLY A 136 -2.28 3.76 -19.30
N GLY A 137 -3.02 3.38 -18.25
CA GLY A 137 -3.58 4.43 -17.40
C GLY A 137 -4.04 4.18 -15.97
N GLY A 138 -3.59 3.12 -15.30
CA GLY A 138 -3.97 2.82 -13.92
C GLY A 138 -5.25 2.00 -13.83
N ASP A 139 -5.35 1.18 -12.78
CA ASP A 139 -6.52 0.35 -12.55
C ASP A 139 -7.67 1.19 -12.00
N THR A 140 -8.89 0.94 -12.48
CA THR A 140 -10.13 1.51 -11.91
C THR A 140 -10.96 0.40 -11.31
N LEU A 141 -11.30 0.52 -10.03
CA LEU A 141 -12.15 -0.40 -9.31
C LEU A 141 -13.50 0.27 -9.00
N LYS A 142 -14.60 -0.34 -9.43
CA LYS A 142 -15.95 0.06 -9.06
C LYS A 142 -16.52 -0.95 -8.08
N ILE A 143 -17.08 -0.50 -6.97
CA ILE A 143 -17.80 -1.32 -5.99
C ILE A 143 -19.17 -0.69 -5.78
N CYS A 144 -20.23 -1.46 -6.02
CA CYS A 144 -21.60 -1.04 -5.72
C CYS A 144 -22.26 -2.03 -4.76
N TYR A 145 -22.71 -1.58 -3.60
CA TYR A 145 -23.31 -2.46 -2.58
C TYR A 145 -24.53 -1.80 -1.95
N THR A 146 -25.33 -2.60 -1.24
CA THR A 146 -26.45 -2.09 -0.43
C THR A 146 -26.23 -2.39 1.04
N ARG A 147 -26.47 -1.38 1.89
CA ARG A 147 -26.56 -1.52 3.36
C ARG A 147 -27.92 -2.08 3.81
N ASN A 148 -28.83 -2.39 2.90
CA ASN A 148 -30.04 -3.12 3.25
C ASN A 148 -29.68 -4.57 3.60
N VAL A 149 -29.86 -4.94 4.86
CA VAL A 149 -29.53 -6.27 5.41
C VAL A 149 -30.73 -7.19 5.52
N ALA A 150 -31.92 -6.76 5.09
CA ALA A 150 -33.08 -7.62 5.04
C ALA A 150 -32.77 -8.89 4.20
N PRO A 151 -33.29 -10.07 4.54
CA PRO A 151 -33.06 -11.29 3.76
C PRO A 151 -33.45 -11.13 2.27
N SER A 152 -34.45 -10.29 2.00
CA SER A 152 -34.95 -9.94 0.67
C SER A 152 -34.14 -8.85 -0.04
N ALA A 153 -33.10 -8.28 0.58
CA ALA A 153 -32.26 -7.27 -0.04
C ALA A 153 -31.57 -7.85 -1.28
N ALA A 154 -31.93 -7.29 -2.43
CA ALA A 154 -31.38 -7.67 -3.71
C ALA A 154 -29.96 -7.12 -3.87
N ARG A 155 -29.08 -7.93 -4.46
CA ARG A 155 -27.74 -7.47 -4.88
C ARG A 155 -27.90 -6.46 -6.03
N PRO A 156 -27.17 -5.33 -6.04
CA PRO A 156 -27.20 -4.42 -7.18
C PRO A 156 -26.81 -5.14 -8.47
N THR A 157 -27.50 -4.83 -9.57
CA THR A 157 -27.27 -5.44 -10.89
C THR A 157 -26.38 -4.59 -11.81
N GLY A 158 -26.08 -3.35 -11.42
CA GLY A 158 -25.25 -2.42 -12.19
C GLY A 158 -24.67 -1.28 -11.36
N PHE A 159 -23.78 -0.49 -11.96
CA PHE A 159 -23.04 0.57 -11.26
C PHE A 159 -23.75 1.94 -11.26
N ASP A 160 -24.98 2.01 -11.76
CA ASP A 160 -25.71 3.27 -11.93
C ASP A 160 -26.55 3.63 -10.69
N ALA A 161 -25.89 3.82 -9.54
CA ALA A 161 -26.54 4.05 -8.25
C ALA A 161 -27.46 5.29 -8.19
N ALA A 162 -27.35 6.22 -9.14
CA ALA A 162 -28.19 7.41 -9.24
C ALA A 162 -29.21 7.39 -10.40
N ALA A 163 -29.06 6.49 -11.36
CA ALA A 163 -29.79 6.58 -12.63
C ALA A 163 -31.13 5.86 -12.61
N SER A 164 -31.24 4.69 -11.95
CA SER A 164 -32.47 3.91 -11.97
C SER A 164 -33.44 4.27 -10.83
N ALA A 165 -34.74 4.17 -11.11
CA ALA A 165 -35.79 4.38 -10.09
C ALA A 165 -35.65 3.40 -8.91
N GLU A 166 -35.24 2.17 -9.19
CA GLU A 166 -34.93 1.16 -8.19
C GLU A 166 -33.76 1.58 -7.28
N ALA A 167 -32.67 2.11 -7.87
CA ALA A 167 -31.53 2.60 -7.13
C ALA A 167 -31.90 3.71 -6.16
N ARG A 168 -32.81 4.62 -6.55
CA ARG A 168 -33.30 5.72 -5.71
C ARG A 168 -34.17 5.24 -4.54
N ARG A 169 -34.88 4.12 -4.70
CA ARG A 169 -35.68 3.52 -3.62
C ARG A 169 -34.81 2.80 -2.59
N ASP A 170 -33.68 2.24 -3.03
CA ASP A 170 -32.70 1.66 -2.13
C ASP A 170 -31.87 2.75 -1.42
N ARG A 171 -32.37 3.17 -0.24
CA ARG A 171 -31.67 4.12 0.64
C ARG A 171 -30.35 3.57 1.22
N GLY A 172 -30.07 2.28 1.06
CA GLY A 172 -28.81 1.66 1.47
C GLY A 172 -27.77 1.60 0.36
N ARG A 173 -28.12 1.96 -0.88
CA ARG A 173 -27.21 1.78 -2.03
C ARG A 173 -26.02 2.72 -1.99
N ARG A 174 -24.85 2.17 -2.28
CA ARG A 174 -23.55 2.85 -2.32
C ARG A 174 -22.82 2.51 -3.62
N LEU A 175 -22.12 3.48 -4.18
CA LEU A 175 -21.16 3.29 -5.26
C LEU A 175 -19.84 3.95 -4.85
N LEU A 176 -18.77 3.18 -4.87
CA LEU A 176 -17.40 3.66 -4.79
C LEU A 176 -16.73 3.43 -6.13
N VAL A 177 -16.10 4.48 -6.66
CA VAL A 177 -15.15 4.38 -7.77
C VAL A 177 -13.80 4.75 -7.22
N LEU A 178 -12.89 3.80 -7.33
CA LEU A 178 -11.53 3.89 -6.85
C LEU A 178 -10.59 3.85 -8.04
N GLU A 179 -9.56 4.68 -8.00
CA GLU A 179 -8.45 4.64 -8.93
C GLU A 179 -7.22 4.23 -8.17
N ARG A 180 -6.47 3.28 -8.71
CA ARG A 180 -5.13 3.05 -8.21
C ARG A 180 -4.36 4.34 -8.49
N PRO A 181 -3.80 5.02 -7.48
CA PRO A 181 -2.91 6.13 -7.72
C PRO A 181 -1.89 5.58 -8.71
N ARG A 182 -1.78 6.23 -9.86
CA ARG A 182 -0.54 6.04 -10.58
C ARG A 182 0.50 6.44 -9.54
N LEU A 183 1.44 5.55 -9.28
CA LEU A 183 2.79 6.04 -9.10
C LEU A 183 3.03 6.80 -10.40
N SER A 184 2.60 8.07 -10.44
CA SER A 184 3.07 9.02 -11.41
C SER A 184 4.57 8.78 -11.30
N PRO A 185 5.25 8.30 -12.35
CA PRO A 185 6.64 7.88 -12.22
C PRO A 185 7.37 9.12 -11.73
N ALA A 186 7.59 9.22 -10.42
CA ALA A 186 7.45 10.47 -9.65
C ALA A 186 7.82 11.67 -10.49
N ALA A 187 6.85 12.27 -11.21
CA ALA A 187 7.07 13.03 -12.46
C ALA A 187 8.55 13.17 -12.79
N ALA A 188 9.17 12.13 -13.38
CA ALA A 188 10.62 11.84 -13.27
C ALA A 188 11.37 13.08 -12.84
N PRO A 189 11.74 13.21 -11.54
CA PRO A 189 11.92 14.50 -10.86
C PRO A 189 12.59 15.45 -11.83
N PRO A 190 11.88 16.52 -12.23
CA PRO A 190 11.93 17.13 -13.57
C PRO A 190 13.31 16.97 -14.13
N ALA A 191 13.51 15.92 -14.97
CA ALA A 191 14.79 15.24 -15.21
C ALA A 191 15.90 16.11 -14.69
N VAL A 192 16.28 15.97 -13.39
CA VAL A 192 17.14 16.94 -12.71
C VAL A 192 18.29 17.06 -13.65
N VAL A 193 18.29 18.15 -14.44
CA VAL A 193 19.37 18.39 -15.36
C VAL A 193 20.50 18.41 -14.35
N PRO A 194 21.52 17.55 -14.49
CA PRO A 194 22.71 17.77 -13.73
C PRO A 194 23.11 19.16 -14.21
N HIS A 195 22.67 20.20 -13.50
CA HIS A 195 23.41 21.41 -13.36
C HIS A 195 24.71 20.82 -12.88
N ALA A 196 25.65 20.69 -13.82
CA ALA A 196 26.98 20.22 -13.55
C ALA A 196 27.32 20.97 -12.28
N LEU A 197 27.35 20.23 -11.17
CA LEU A 197 27.54 20.85 -9.88
C LEU A 197 28.86 21.54 -10.12
N GLY A 198 28.84 22.88 -10.17
CA GLY A 198 30.06 23.64 -10.05
C GLY A 198 30.78 23.08 -8.82
N PRO A 199 32.13 23.16 -8.77
CA PRO A 199 32.92 22.57 -7.69
C PRO A 199 32.17 22.67 -6.37
N THR A 200 31.82 21.51 -5.79
CA THR A 200 30.92 21.45 -4.64
C THR A 200 31.50 22.34 -3.55
N SER A 201 30.68 23.25 -3.02
CA SER A 201 31.11 24.04 -1.87
C SER A 201 31.49 23.07 -0.73
N PRO A 202 32.53 23.34 0.06
CA PRO A 202 32.88 22.52 1.23
C PRO A 202 31.68 22.23 2.16
N ALA A 203 30.71 23.16 2.24
CA ALA A 203 29.48 22.97 2.99
C ALA A 203 28.57 21.85 2.43
N VAL A 204 28.53 21.69 1.11
CA VAL A 204 27.78 20.61 0.45
C VAL A 204 28.45 19.27 0.73
N ASP A 205 29.78 19.21 0.64
CA ASP A 205 30.53 17.97 0.92
C ASP A 205 30.37 17.53 2.38
N GLU A 206 30.41 18.48 3.32
CA GLU A 206 30.15 18.23 4.74
C GLU A 206 28.72 17.70 4.96
N ALA A 207 27.71 18.34 4.36
CA ALA A 207 26.33 17.88 4.47
C ALA A 207 26.14 16.47 3.87
N LEU A 208 26.80 16.17 2.75
CA LEU A 208 26.78 14.82 2.16
C LEU A 208 27.45 13.79 3.08
N ALA A 209 28.56 14.13 3.72
CA ALA A 209 29.23 13.27 4.69
C ALA A 209 28.34 13.02 5.92
N GLN A 210 27.69 14.05 6.46
CA GLN A 210 26.76 13.92 7.59
C GLN A 210 25.56 13.04 7.25
N ASN A 211 24.95 13.19 6.06
CA ASN A 211 23.84 12.35 5.63
C ASN A 211 24.25 10.88 5.43
N ARG A 212 25.42 10.63 4.84
CA ARG A 212 25.97 9.26 4.78
C ARG A 212 26.16 8.65 6.17
N ALA A 213 26.71 9.41 7.11
CA ALA A 213 26.87 8.96 8.49
C ALA A 213 25.52 8.68 9.18
N LEU A 214 24.50 9.51 8.96
CA LEU A 214 23.14 9.28 9.47
C LEU A 214 22.51 8.01 8.88
N THR A 215 22.63 7.79 7.57
CA THR A 215 22.15 6.56 6.91
C THR A 215 22.81 5.32 7.52
N GLU A 216 24.13 5.35 7.74
CA GLU A 216 24.84 4.23 8.36
C GLU A 216 24.42 3.99 9.81
N ARG A 217 24.27 5.06 10.62
CA ARG A 217 23.77 4.96 11.99
C ARG A 217 22.36 4.38 12.04
N LEU A 218 21.49 4.78 11.12
CA LEU A 218 20.14 4.25 11.04
C LEU A 218 20.17 2.76 10.68
N ARG A 219 20.94 2.39 9.65
CA ARG A 219 21.13 1.00 9.24
C ARG A 219 21.61 0.12 10.39
N GLU A 220 22.58 0.60 11.14
CA GLU A 220 23.13 -0.10 12.31
C GLU A 220 22.10 -0.22 13.44
N ALA A 221 21.36 0.85 13.75
CA ALA A 221 20.29 0.83 14.75
C ALA A 221 19.17 -0.14 14.37
N LEU A 222 18.71 -0.14 13.11
CA LEU A 222 17.72 -1.08 12.60
C LEU A 222 18.23 -2.53 12.66
N GLY A 223 19.51 -2.76 12.33
CA GLY A 223 20.13 -4.09 12.41
C GLY A 223 20.23 -4.65 13.82
N ARG A 224 20.51 -3.79 14.81
CA ARG A 224 20.46 -4.12 16.24
C ARG A 224 19.05 -4.17 16.82
N LYS A 225 18.04 -3.76 16.05
CA LYS A 225 16.66 -3.51 16.53
C LYS A 225 16.61 -2.55 17.72
N ASP A 226 17.52 -1.59 17.74
CA ASP A 226 17.60 -0.56 18.77
C ASP A 226 16.63 0.57 18.43
N LEU A 227 15.42 0.47 18.97
CA LEU A 227 14.36 1.45 18.74
C LEU A 227 14.72 2.84 19.30
N GLY A 228 15.48 2.90 20.40
CA GLY A 228 15.92 4.15 21.00
C GLY A 228 16.90 4.89 20.10
N ALA A 229 17.91 4.16 19.61
CA ALA A 229 18.88 4.71 18.66
C ALA A 229 18.22 5.11 17.34
N ALA A 230 17.35 4.27 16.76
CA ALA A 230 16.65 4.59 15.52
C ALA A 230 15.76 5.83 15.70
N ALA A 231 14.93 5.87 16.74
CA ALA A 231 14.06 7.01 17.02
C ALA A 231 14.84 8.31 17.32
N GLY A 232 16.06 8.21 17.87
CA GLY A 232 16.92 9.35 18.15
C GLY A 232 17.58 9.97 16.92
N LEU A 233 17.52 9.32 15.75
CA LEU A 233 18.07 9.84 14.49
C LEU A 233 17.10 10.73 13.71
N TYR A 234 15.81 10.68 14.05
CA TYR A 234 14.78 11.47 13.40
C TYR A 234 14.51 12.76 14.15
N ASP A 235 14.01 13.77 13.43
CA ASP A 235 13.44 14.95 14.06
C ASP A 235 12.29 14.54 14.99
N ARG A 236 12.19 15.20 16.14
CA ARG A 236 11.10 15.01 17.09
C ARG A 236 9.84 15.77 16.68
N GLY A 237 9.90 16.53 15.58
CA GLY A 237 8.79 17.26 15.00
C GLY A 237 7.66 16.34 14.50
N GLU A 238 6.45 16.90 14.45
CA GLU A 238 5.24 16.22 13.96
C GLU A 238 5.26 16.00 12.43
N SER A 239 6.20 16.62 11.72
CA SER A 239 6.33 16.55 10.26
C SER A 239 7.08 15.32 9.74
N LEU A 240 7.51 14.40 10.62
CA LEU A 240 8.19 13.19 10.19
C LEU A 240 7.21 12.26 9.46
N SER A 241 7.52 11.86 8.24
CA SER A 241 6.81 10.79 7.54
C SER A 241 7.77 9.76 6.97
N ALA A 242 7.30 8.51 6.89
CA ALA A 242 8.01 7.42 6.26
C ALA A 242 7.05 6.64 5.37
N VAL A 243 7.50 6.29 4.17
CA VAL A 243 6.75 5.44 3.25
C VAL A 243 7.41 4.08 3.21
N PHE A 244 6.70 3.06 3.65
CA PHE A 244 7.15 1.67 3.64
C PHE A 244 6.92 1.04 2.26
N PRO A 245 7.52 -0.15 2.00
CA PRO A 245 7.12 -0.95 0.85
C PRO A 245 5.60 -1.09 0.76
N GLU A 246 5.06 -1.15 -0.46
CA GLU A 246 3.62 -1.12 -0.76
C GLU A 246 2.93 0.25 -0.62
N GLY A 247 3.71 1.31 -0.30
CA GLY A 247 3.22 2.69 -0.26
C GLY A 247 2.57 3.07 1.06
N ILE A 248 2.69 2.24 2.09
CA ILE A 248 2.14 2.53 3.43
C ILE A 248 2.86 3.75 4.00
N GLU A 249 2.16 4.88 4.07
CA GLU A 249 2.66 6.09 4.70
C GLU A 249 2.38 6.07 6.21
N ILE A 250 3.40 6.36 6.99
CA ILE A 250 3.33 6.52 8.44
C ILE A 250 3.85 7.90 8.78
N SER A 251 2.98 8.73 9.33
CA SER A 251 3.28 10.12 9.68
C SER A 251 3.24 10.31 11.20
N GLY A 252 4.17 11.11 11.71
CA GLY A 252 4.42 11.36 13.12
C GLY A 252 5.46 10.41 13.72
N ALA A 253 6.32 10.96 14.58
CA ALA A 253 7.38 10.21 15.25
C ALA A 253 6.85 9.09 16.16
N ALA A 254 5.68 9.27 16.78
CA ALA A 254 5.06 8.26 17.64
C ALA A 254 4.59 7.05 16.84
N GLN A 255 3.92 7.28 15.70
CA GLN A 255 3.42 6.24 14.81
C GLN A 255 4.57 5.48 14.16
N LEU A 256 5.63 6.19 13.73
CA LEU A 256 6.82 5.55 13.16
C LEU A 256 7.55 4.68 14.19
N ARG A 257 7.67 5.17 15.43
CA ARG A 257 8.23 4.39 16.55
C ARG A 257 7.42 3.12 16.80
N GLU A 258 6.10 3.22 16.81
CA GLU A 258 5.21 2.07 17.00
C GLU A 258 5.35 1.06 15.85
N ALA A 259 5.44 1.54 14.61
CA ALA A 259 5.69 0.68 13.44
C ALA A 259 7.02 -0.08 13.55
N TYR A 260 8.11 0.59 13.94
CA TYR A 260 9.38 -0.08 14.17
C TYR A 260 9.33 -1.07 15.34
N ARG A 261 8.63 -0.74 16.43
CA ARG A 261 8.42 -1.65 17.56
C ARG A 261 7.74 -2.95 17.10
N LEU A 262 6.68 -2.84 16.31
CA LEU A 262 5.96 -3.98 15.74
C LEU A 262 6.83 -4.78 14.76
N LEU A 263 7.60 -4.11 13.90
CA LEU A 263 8.54 -4.77 13.00
C LEU A 263 9.59 -5.57 13.78
N PHE A 264 10.24 -4.94 14.76
CA PHE A 264 11.30 -5.55 15.57
C PHE A 264 10.80 -6.71 16.43
N SER A 265 9.54 -6.65 16.89
CA SER A 265 8.95 -7.76 17.64
C SER A 265 8.70 -8.98 16.75
N ALA A 266 8.40 -8.78 15.46
CA ALA A 266 8.08 -9.84 14.50
C ALA A 266 9.30 -10.50 13.82
N VAL A 267 10.45 -9.83 13.78
CA VAL A 267 11.65 -10.33 13.08
C VAL A 267 12.71 -10.84 14.05
N ASP A 268 13.44 -11.89 13.65
CA ASP A 268 14.67 -12.40 14.28
C ASP A 268 15.90 -11.63 13.85
N SER A 269 15.96 -11.23 12.58
CA SER A 269 17.02 -10.35 12.08
C SER A 269 16.49 -9.44 10.98
N LEU A 270 17.07 -8.25 10.93
CA LEU A 270 16.85 -7.26 9.88
C LEU A 270 18.22 -6.85 9.39
N ARG A 271 18.47 -6.98 8.08
CA ARG A 271 19.67 -6.45 7.45
C ARG A 271 19.27 -5.63 6.24
N TRP A 272 19.76 -4.40 6.19
CA TRP A 272 19.59 -3.55 5.03
C TRP A 272 20.92 -3.42 4.30
N GLU A 273 20.93 -3.80 3.02
CA GLU A 273 22.05 -3.64 2.10
C GLU A 273 21.72 -2.50 1.14
N VAL A 274 22.51 -1.44 1.15
CA VAL A 274 22.36 -0.32 0.20
C VAL A 274 23.30 -0.61 -0.96
N ALA A 275 22.74 -0.87 -2.14
CA ALA A 275 23.52 -1.14 -3.35
C ALA A 275 23.99 0.17 -4.01
N GLU A 276 23.09 1.15 -4.08
CA GLU A 276 23.36 2.47 -4.65
C GLU A 276 22.65 3.50 -3.78
N ALA A 277 23.33 4.61 -3.48
CA ALA A 277 22.71 5.78 -2.86
C ALA A 277 23.22 7.03 -3.57
N SER A 278 22.32 7.75 -4.23
CA SER A 278 22.60 9.08 -4.76
C SER A 278 22.04 10.12 -3.83
N TYR A 279 22.80 11.17 -3.61
CA TYR A 279 22.51 12.24 -2.68
C TYR A 279 22.50 13.55 -3.47
N THR A 280 21.33 14.20 -3.59
CA THR A 280 21.20 15.44 -4.35
C THR A 280 20.93 16.62 -3.40
N PRO A 281 21.78 17.66 -3.36
CA PRO A 281 21.52 18.86 -2.58
C PRO A 281 20.33 19.62 -3.17
N LEU A 282 19.36 20.01 -2.35
CA LEU A 282 18.18 20.78 -2.77
C LEU A 282 18.29 22.26 -2.38
N GLY A 283 19.33 22.96 -2.85
CA GLY A 283 19.46 24.44 -2.83
C GLY A 283 19.62 25.13 -1.46
N GLY A 284 20.41 26.22 -1.38
CA GLY A 284 20.59 27.04 -0.17
C GLY A 284 21.41 26.38 0.96
N GLU A 285 22.06 27.19 1.79
CA GLU A 285 22.89 26.73 2.91
C GLU A 285 22.06 25.85 3.86
N GLY A 286 22.27 24.53 3.80
CA GLY A 286 21.72 23.56 4.74
C GLY A 286 20.53 22.71 4.26
N ALA A 287 20.13 22.74 2.98
CA ALA A 287 18.97 21.98 2.54
C ALA A 287 19.26 20.52 2.16
N VAL A 288 18.44 19.68 2.80
CA VAL A 288 17.93 18.35 2.46
C VAL A 288 18.59 17.68 1.25
N VAL A 289 19.18 16.54 1.56
CA VAL A 289 19.73 15.64 0.56
C VAL A 289 18.71 14.56 0.27
N LEU A 290 18.14 14.56 -0.93
CA LEU A 290 17.30 13.45 -1.38
C LEU A 290 18.20 12.23 -1.59
N ALA A 291 18.14 11.28 -0.66
CA ALA A 291 18.79 9.99 -0.80
C ALA A 291 17.92 9.07 -1.66
N ARG A 292 18.21 8.99 -2.97
CA ARG A 292 17.63 7.93 -3.78
C ARG A 292 18.51 6.70 -3.63
N GLY A 293 18.00 5.73 -2.88
CA GLY A 293 18.68 4.48 -2.60
C GLY A 293 18.06 3.32 -3.37
N ARG A 294 18.89 2.44 -3.94
CA ARG A 294 18.49 1.07 -4.24
C ARG A 294 19.12 0.17 -3.18
N GLY A 295 18.31 -0.65 -2.54
CA GLY A 295 18.81 -1.58 -1.55
C GLY A 295 17.99 -2.85 -1.46
N ARG A 296 18.50 -3.82 -0.71
CA ARG A 296 17.78 -5.04 -0.33
C ARG A 296 17.57 -5.02 1.17
N LEU A 297 16.33 -5.22 1.59
CA LEU A 297 15.98 -5.43 2.98
C LEU A 297 15.79 -6.93 3.18
N HIS A 298 16.67 -7.54 3.96
CA HIS A 298 16.60 -8.93 4.36
C HIS A 298 15.92 -8.99 5.73
N LEU A 299 14.77 -9.65 5.78
CA LEU A 299 14.01 -9.88 7.00
C LEU A 299 13.95 -11.37 7.26
N ARG A 300 14.41 -11.80 8.44
CA ARG A 300 14.13 -13.15 8.95
C ARG A 300 13.05 -13.02 10.00
N PHE A 301 11.90 -13.62 9.78
CA PHE A 301 10.80 -13.58 10.74
C PHE A 301 10.97 -14.63 11.84
N LYS A 302 10.49 -14.33 13.04
CA LYS A 302 10.39 -15.32 14.12
C LYS A 302 9.51 -16.50 13.71
N GLU A 303 9.89 -17.70 14.12
CA GLU A 303 9.05 -18.88 13.92
C GLU A 303 7.68 -18.67 14.59
N GLY A 304 6.62 -18.97 13.85
CA GLY A 304 5.24 -18.75 14.31
C GLY A 304 4.72 -17.31 14.20
N ALA A 305 5.51 -16.34 13.76
CA ALA A 305 5.00 -15.00 13.49
C ALA A 305 3.98 -15.04 12.32
N GLU A 306 2.71 -14.74 12.60
CA GLU A 306 1.65 -14.67 11.59
C GLU A 306 2.00 -13.75 10.41
N LEU A 307 2.82 -12.72 10.65
CA LEU A 307 3.33 -11.82 9.61
C LEU A 307 4.12 -12.54 8.52
N ALA A 308 4.91 -13.56 8.83
CA ALA A 308 5.70 -14.28 7.80
C ALA A 308 4.80 -14.96 6.76
N ARG A 309 3.65 -15.50 7.22
CA ARG A 309 2.61 -16.07 6.35
C ARG A 309 1.86 -14.98 5.59
N LYS A 310 1.58 -13.85 6.24
CA LYS A 310 0.84 -12.73 5.67
C LYS A 310 1.58 -11.99 4.56
N TYR A 311 2.90 -11.86 4.65
CA TYR A 311 3.74 -11.11 3.69
C TYR A 311 4.51 -12.00 2.69
N GLY A 312 4.13 -13.27 2.56
CA GLY A 312 4.57 -14.11 1.44
C GLY A 312 6.06 -14.42 1.40
N ALA A 313 6.74 -14.49 2.56
CA ALA A 313 8.08 -15.05 2.65
C ALA A 313 7.99 -16.58 2.49
N GLY A 314 7.68 -17.03 1.27
CA GLY A 314 7.84 -18.43 0.88
C GLY A 314 9.31 -18.79 1.01
N ALA A 315 9.57 -19.86 1.77
CA ALA A 315 10.91 -20.39 2.00
C ALA A 315 11.69 -20.50 0.67
N ALA A 316 12.81 -19.79 0.61
CA ALA A 316 13.89 -20.05 -0.32
C ALA A 316 15.00 -20.78 0.45
#